data_AF-A0A6V7J5W3-F1
#
_entry.id   AF-A0A6V7J5W3-F1
#
_cell.length_a   1.000
_cell.length_b   1.000
_cell.length_c   1.000
_cell.angle_alpha   90.00
_cell.angle_beta   90.00
_cell.angle_gamma   90.00
#
_symmetry.space_group_name_H-M   'P 1'
#
loop_
_entity.id
_entity.type
_entity.pdbx_description
1 polymer ?
#
loop_
_entity_poly.entity_id
_entity_poly.type
_entity_poly.pdbx_seq_one_letter_code
_entity_poly.pdbx_strand_id
1 'polypeptide(L)' 'IQALIALVNDPEPEHPLRADLAEEFLKDKKKYFKNAEEFTKKHAEKRREPSSSE' A
#
# COMPACT_ATOMS: atom_id res chain seq x y z
N ILE A 1 -5.86 -15.88 -3.36
CA ILE A 1 -5.17 -14.66 -2.86
C ILE A 1 -5.12 -13.53 -3.89
N GLN A 2 -5.31 -13.77 -5.20
CA GLN A 2 -5.20 -12.73 -6.24
C GLN A 2 -6.07 -11.47 -6.01
N ALA A 3 -7.30 -11.61 -5.52
CA ALA A 3 -8.16 -10.47 -5.21
C ALA A 3 -7.56 -9.52 -4.16
N LEU A 4 -6.87 -10.06 -3.14
CA LEU A 4 -6.21 -9.25 -2.13
C LEU A 4 -4.99 -8.52 -2.70
N ILE A 5 -4.22 -9.18 -3.58
CA ILE A 5 -3.08 -8.55 -4.26
C ILE A 5 -3.57 -7.39 -5.14
N ALA A 6 -4.67 -7.58 -5.87
CA ALA A 6 -5.28 -6.53 -6.68
C ALA A 6 -5.68 -5.33 -5.81
N LEU A 7 -6.37 -5.54 -4.69
CA LEU A 7 -6.79 -4.47 -3.78
C LEU A 7 -5.63 -3.72 -3.12
N VAL A 8 -4.52 -4.40 -2.82
CA VAL A 8 -3.32 -3.75 -2.27
C VAL A 8 -2.64 -2.86 -3.33
N ASN A 9 -2.63 -3.31 -4.59
CA ASN A 9 -2.02 -2.56 -5.69
C ASN A 9 -2.91 -1.40 -6.18
N ASP A 10 -4.23 -1.59 -6.15
CA ASP A 10 -5.23 -0.61 -6.55
C ASP A 10 -6.28 -0.44 -5.45
N PRO A 11 -6.11 0.55 -4.54
CA PRO A 11 -7.02 0.76 -3.43
C PRO A 11 -8.42 1.18 -3.90
N GLU A 12 -9.46 0.74 -3.19
CA GLU A 12 -10.86 1.16 -3.41
C GLU A 12 -11.29 2.23 -2.37
N PRO A 13 -11.06 3.53 -2.61
CA PRO A 13 -11.41 4.58 -1.65
C PRO A 13 -12.93 4.78 -1.48
N GLU A 14 -13.76 4.24 -2.37
CA GLU A 14 -15.22 4.29 -2.29
C GLU A 14 -15.81 3.29 -1.27
N HIS A 15 -15.05 2.24 -0.92
CA HIS A 15 -15.45 1.23 0.06
C HIS A 15 -14.37 1.07 1.16
N PRO A 16 -14.04 2.13 1.91
CA PRO A 16 -12.85 2.13 2.74
C PRO A 16 -13.08 1.42 4.07
N LEU A 17 -12.10 0.60 4.49
CA LEU A 17 -12.00 0.15 5.89
C LEU A 17 -11.47 1.27 6.81
N ARG A 18 -10.69 2.19 6.25
CA ARG A 18 -10.08 3.33 6.94
C ARG A 18 -10.42 4.63 6.22
N ALA A 19 -11.48 5.29 6.66
CA ALA A 19 -12.02 6.49 6.03
C ALA A 19 -11.01 7.65 6.01
N ASP A 20 -10.18 7.79 7.05
CA ASP A 20 -9.12 8.81 7.15
C ASP A 20 -8.08 8.69 6.03
N LEU A 21 -7.63 7.46 5.77
CA LEU A 21 -6.66 7.18 4.71
C LEU A 21 -7.27 7.30 3.32
N ALA A 22 -8.54 6.90 3.16
CA ALA A 22 -9.25 7.05 1.89
C ALA A 22 -9.46 8.52 1.54
N GLU A 23 -9.82 9.35 2.53
CA GLU A 23 -9.91 10.80 2.37
C GLU A 23 -8.56 11.41 2.00
N GLU A 24 -7.47 11.01 2.66
CA GLU A 24 -6.11 11.46 2.31
C GLU A 24 -5.74 11.02 0.88
N PHE A 25 -6.03 9.77 0.51
CA PHE A 25 -5.78 9.26 -0.84
C PHE A 25 -6.55 10.03 -1.92
N LEU A 26 -7.79 10.44 -1.65
CA LEU A 26 -8.60 11.20 -2.61
C LEU A 26 -8.21 12.68 -2.68
N LYS A 27 -7.86 13.30 -1.55
CA LYS A 27 -7.61 14.76 -1.46
C LYS A 27 -6.14 15.14 -1.65
N ASP A 28 -5.20 14.31 -1.20
CA ASP A 28 -3.77 14.55 -1.28
C ASP A 28 -2.98 13.26 -1.50
N LYS A 29 -3.01 12.76 -2.75
CA LYS A 29 -2.27 11.56 -3.17
C LYS A 29 -0.78 11.66 -2.85
N LYS A 30 -0.17 12.84 -2.97
CA LYS A 30 1.27 13.01 -2.74
C LYS A 30 1.63 12.75 -1.28
N LYS A 31 0.85 13.30 -0.35
CA LYS A 31 1.01 13.04 1.08
C LYS A 31 0.73 11.58 1.42
N TYR A 32 -0.35 10.99 0.88
CA TYR A 32 -0.65 9.58 1.08
C TYR A 32 0.52 8.68 0.70
N PHE A 33 1.06 8.83 -0.52
CA PHE A 33 2.15 7.96 -0.98
C PHE A 33 3.43 8.16 -0.18
N LYS A 34 3.74 9.39 0.24
CA LYS A 34 4.87 9.65 1.14
C LYS A 34 4.70 8.91 2.47
N ASN A 35 3.54 9.02 3.10
CA ASN A 35 3.24 8.35 4.36
C ASN A 35 3.28 6.81 4.20
N ALA A 36 2.71 6.29 3.12
CA ALA A 36 2.72 4.86 2.81
C ALA A 36 4.15 4.33 2.62
N GLU A 37 5.01 5.09 1.94
CA GLU A 37 6.43 4.75 1.77
C GLU A 37 7.17 4.73 3.11
N GLU A 38 6.99 5.75 3.95
CA GLU A 38 7.58 5.82 5.28
C GLU A 38 7.11 4.67 6.18
N PHE A 39 5.82 4.36 6.16
CA PHE A 39 5.24 3.25 6.91
C PHE A 39 5.80 1.91 6.44
N THR A 40 5.89 1.70 5.13
CA THR A 40 6.47 0.48 4.52
C THR A 40 7.92 0.31 4.95
N LYS A 41 8.74 1.37 4.92
CA LYS A 41 10.15 1.30 5.35
C LYS A 41 10.31 0.87 6.81
N LYS A 42 9.38 1.26 7.69
CA LYS A 42 9.45 0.99 9.13
C LYS A 42 8.87 -0.38 9.52
N HIS A 43 7.90 -0.87 8.77
CA HIS A 43 7.05 -1.98 9.21
C HIS A 43 6.96 -3.15 8.22
N ALA A 44 7.39 -3.00 6.96
CA ALA A 44 7.29 -4.07 5.99
C ALA A 44 8.27 -5.21 6.30
N GLU A 45 7.81 -6.43 6.04
CA GLU A 45 8.66 -7.61 5.99
C GLU A 45 9.75 -7.43 4.93
N LYS A 46 10.91 -8.06 5.14
CA LYS A 46 11.97 -8.03 4.14
C LYS A 46 11.45 -8.70 2.87
N ARG A 47 11.44 -7.94 1.77
CA ARG A 47 11.12 -8.48 0.45
C ARG A 47 12.07 -9.65 0.20
N ARG A 48 11.52 -10.83 -0.10
CA ARG A 48 12.32 -12.02 -0.41
C ARG A 48 13.28 -11.61 -1.53
N GLU A 49 14.57 -11.77 -1.29
CA GLU A 49 15.58 -11.60 -2.34
C GLU A 49 15.15 -12.52 -3.49
N PRO A 50 15.21 -12.08 -4.76
CA PRO A 50 15.13 -13.06 -5.84
C PRO A 50 16.18 -14.11 -5.50
N SER A 51 15.75 -15.37 -5.34
CA SER A 51 16.72 -16.46 -5.17
C SER A 51 17.69 -16.27 -6.32
N SER A 52 18.98 -16.08 -6.03
CA SER A 52 20.03 -16.29 -7.01
C SER A 52 19.89 -17.74 -7.43
N SER A 53 19.02 -17.98 -8.41
CA SER A 53 18.81 -19.28 -9.01
C SER A 53 20.05 -19.51 -9.87
N GLU A 54 20.86 -20.43 -9.34
CA GLU A 54 21.83 -21.34 -9.97
C GLU A 54 21.85 -21.38 -11.50
#